data_AF-A0A8T3YAE5-F1
#
_entry.id   AF-A0A8T3YAE5-F1
#
_cell.length_a   1.000
_cell.length_b   1.000
_cell.length_c   1.000
_cell.angle_alpha   90.00
_cell.angle_beta   90.00
_cell.angle_gamma   90.00
#
_symmetry.space_group_name_H-M   'P 1'
#
loop_
_entity.id
_entity.type
_entity.pdbx_description
1 polymer ?
#
loop_
_entity_poly.entity_id
_entity_poly.type
_entity_poly.pdbx_seq_one_letter_code
_entity_poly.pdbx_strand_id
1 'polypeptide(L)'
;MLLVQHREQRIGVFVDVQNMYYSAKSLYGRKINFANILRTAVADRQLIRAIAYVIKTAERDKEHFYEGLEKLGYELRAKELQIFYGGAKKGDWDVGIAMDVMRLAAKLDVIVLVSGDGDFQDLLEHAKALGCRTEVIAFGKSCSSRLKEAAHMIVDMDKEPNKFLLGKMPTPSSPSGGQPREKATDEKLVPIELKGEAPKEGASPRQGPRQERRGRRPQRQPHPPSEPRPPQLTDDFFER
;
A
#
# COMPACT_ATOMS: atom_id res chain seq x y z
N MET A 1 -18.74 16.59 13.90
CA MET A 1 -19.32 15.55 14.78
C MET A 1 -18.23 15.12 15.75
N LEU A 2 -18.47 15.22 17.06
CA LEU A 2 -17.52 14.73 18.08
C LEU A 2 -17.49 13.20 18.00
N LEU A 3 -16.42 12.64 17.48
CA LEU A 3 -16.24 11.20 17.32
C LEU A 3 -15.77 10.61 18.65
N VAL A 4 -16.72 10.16 19.47
CA VAL A 4 -16.44 9.51 20.75
C VAL A 4 -15.64 8.22 20.50
N GLN A 5 -14.56 8.02 21.26
CA GLN A 5 -13.79 6.77 21.30
C GLN A 5 -14.20 6.01 22.57
N HIS A 6 -14.51 4.72 22.42
CA HIS A 6 -14.91 3.87 23.54
C HIS A 6 -13.81 2.85 23.83
N ARG A 7 -13.51 2.59 25.10
CA ARG A 7 -12.40 1.71 25.52
C ARG A 7 -12.59 0.27 25.08
N GLU A 8 -13.84 -0.14 24.90
CA GLU A 8 -14.25 -1.49 24.50
C GLU A 8 -14.06 -1.76 23.01
N GLN A 9 -13.79 -0.71 22.21
CA GLN A 9 -13.59 -0.85 20.77
C GLN A 9 -12.40 -1.77 20.46
N ARG A 10 -12.68 -2.79 19.66
CA ARG A 10 -11.72 -3.75 19.12
C ARG A 10 -11.03 -3.16 17.90
N ILE A 11 -9.72 -3.02 17.96
CA ILE A 11 -8.91 -2.30 16.98
C ILE A 11 -8.02 -3.23 16.18
N GLY A 12 -8.06 -3.07 14.86
CA GLY A 12 -7.07 -3.59 13.95
C GLY A 12 -6.20 -2.45 13.41
N VAL A 13 -4.88 -2.57 13.51
CA VAL A 13 -3.91 -1.61 12.96
C VAL A 13 -3.20 -2.24 11.77
N PHE A 14 -3.21 -1.57 10.62
CA PHE A 14 -2.67 -2.07 9.36
C PHE A 14 -1.68 -1.06 8.81
N VAL A 15 -0.39 -1.41 8.79
CA VAL A 15 0.69 -0.46 8.50
C VAL A 15 1.38 -0.77 7.18
N ASP A 16 1.21 0.13 6.21
CA ASP A 16 2.04 0.12 5.02
C ASP A 16 3.40 0.74 5.34
N VAL A 17 4.38 -0.13 5.63
CA VAL A 17 5.71 0.31 6.05
C VAL A 17 6.45 1.01 4.92
N GLN A 18 6.23 0.61 3.66
CA GLN A 18 6.90 1.26 2.52
C GLN A 18 6.38 2.68 2.32
N ASN A 19 5.06 2.85 2.25
CA ASN A 19 4.45 4.18 2.09
C ASN A 19 4.93 5.13 3.19
N MET A 20 4.85 4.68 4.45
CA MET A 20 5.32 5.47 5.59
C MET A 20 6.82 5.78 5.52
N TYR A 21 7.67 4.80 5.20
CA TYR A 21 9.12 5.00 5.08
C TYR A 21 9.47 6.07 4.04
N TYR A 22 8.88 5.99 2.84
CA TYR A 22 9.15 6.95 1.78
C TYR A 22 8.65 8.35 2.14
N SER A 23 7.45 8.48 2.73
CA SER A 23 6.94 9.77 3.21
C SER A 23 7.86 10.41 4.25
N ALA A 24 8.27 9.66 5.28
CA ALA A 24 9.14 10.20 6.33
C ALA A 24 10.53 10.59 5.80
N LYS A 25 11.10 9.78 4.90
CA LYS A 25 12.38 10.07 4.27
C LYS A 25 12.31 11.30 3.37
N SER A 26 11.29 11.40 2.52
CA SER A 26 11.14 12.50 1.56
C SER A 26 10.79 13.83 2.23
N LEU A 27 9.93 13.81 3.25
CA LEU A 27 9.43 15.03 3.88
C LEU A 27 10.36 15.53 5.00
N TYR A 28 11.02 14.61 5.71
CA TYR A 28 11.73 14.93 6.96
C TYR A 28 13.16 14.39 7.03
N GLY A 29 13.59 13.52 6.10
CA GLY A 29 14.89 12.87 6.16
C GLY A 29 15.11 12.00 7.40
N ARG A 30 14.02 11.57 8.06
CA ARG A 30 14.05 10.89 9.36
C ARG A 30 13.38 9.53 9.31
N LYS A 31 13.75 8.67 10.27
CA LYS A 31 13.13 7.35 10.47
C LYS A 31 11.84 7.48 11.29
N ILE A 32 10.91 6.57 11.10
CA ILE A 32 9.63 6.55 11.81
C ILE A 32 9.75 5.90 13.18
N ASN A 33 8.98 6.43 14.13
CA ASN A 33 8.75 5.86 15.44
C ASN A 33 7.46 5.01 15.44
N PHE A 34 7.57 3.75 15.02
CA PHE A 34 6.43 2.82 14.94
C PHE A 34 5.80 2.50 16.31
N ALA A 35 6.52 2.70 17.41
CA ALA A 35 5.99 2.54 18.76
C ALA A 35 4.95 3.63 19.08
N ASN A 36 5.25 4.88 18.72
CA ASN A 36 4.31 5.99 18.92
C ASN A 36 3.13 5.94 17.95
N ILE A 37 3.32 5.41 16.74
CA ILE A 37 2.20 5.10 15.84
C ILE A 37 1.25 4.09 16.50
N LEU A 38 1.78 2.96 16.98
CA LEU A 38 0.94 1.93 17.61
C LEU A 38 0.20 2.48 18.83
N ARG A 39 0.91 3.19 19.72
CA ARG A 39 0.31 3.82 20.90
C ARG A 39 -0.79 4.81 20.53
N THR A 40 -0.60 5.61 19.48
CA THR A 40 -1.59 6.58 19.04
C THR A 40 -2.80 5.91 18.38
N ALA A 41 -2.55 4.86 17.58
CA ALA A 41 -3.61 4.07 16.94
C ALA A 41 -4.50 3.38 17.97
N VAL A 42 -3.91 2.77 18.99
CA VAL A 42 -4.64 2.01 20.01
C VAL A 42 -5.28 2.95 21.04
N ALA A 43 -4.55 3.96 21.51
CA ALA A 43 -4.94 4.78 22.66
C ALA A 43 -5.35 3.88 23.86
N ASP A 44 -6.53 4.10 24.45
CA ASP A 44 -7.05 3.31 25.57
C ASP A 44 -8.00 2.17 25.12
N ARG A 45 -7.90 1.71 23.87
CA ARG A 45 -8.84 0.74 23.25
C ARG A 45 -8.25 -0.67 23.18
N GLN A 46 -9.08 -1.66 22.87
CA GLN A 46 -8.65 -3.07 22.82
C GLN A 46 -7.95 -3.40 21.50
N LEU A 47 -6.63 -3.54 21.50
CA LEU A 47 -5.89 -4.01 20.32
C LEU A 47 -6.16 -5.50 20.07
N ILE A 48 -6.71 -5.83 18.89
CA ILE A 48 -6.94 -7.23 18.45
C ILE A 48 -5.81 -7.71 17.55
N ARG A 49 -5.39 -6.88 16.59
CA ARG A 49 -4.31 -7.18 15.63
C ARG A 49 -3.57 -5.89 15.29
N ALA A 50 -2.24 -5.96 15.24
CA ALA A 50 -1.42 -4.95 14.61
C ALA A 50 -0.56 -5.64 13.56
N ILE A 51 -0.71 -5.30 12.28
CA ILE A 51 -0.01 -5.95 11.18
C ILE A 51 0.84 -4.90 10.46
N ALA A 52 2.14 -5.18 10.33
CA ALA A 52 3.06 -4.35 9.57
C ALA A 52 3.52 -5.07 8.30
N TYR A 53 3.28 -4.42 7.18
CA TYR A 53 3.50 -4.96 5.84
C TYR A 53 4.84 -4.44 5.30
N VAL A 54 5.80 -5.35 5.18
CA VAL A 54 7.19 -5.02 4.83
C VAL A 54 7.61 -5.67 3.53
N ILE A 55 8.42 -4.95 2.76
CA ILE A 55 9.11 -5.52 1.60
C ILE A 55 10.54 -5.82 2.01
N LYS A 56 10.91 -7.09 1.89
CA LYS A 56 12.28 -7.54 2.15
C LYS A 56 13.13 -7.23 0.91
N THR A 57 14.19 -6.45 1.13
CA THR A 57 15.28 -6.30 0.17
C THR A 57 16.47 -7.12 0.67
N ALA A 58 17.43 -7.42 -0.21
CA ALA A 58 18.62 -8.22 0.12
C ALA A 58 19.60 -7.55 1.11
N GLU A 59 19.24 -6.40 1.68
CA GLU A 59 20.06 -5.66 2.63
C GLU A 59 19.99 -6.33 4.01
N ARG A 60 21.12 -6.86 4.49
CA ARG A 60 21.24 -7.50 5.82
C ARG A 60 20.87 -6.57 6.98
N ASP A 61 21.00 -5.25 6.82
CA ASP A 61 20.77 -4.26 7.87
C ASP A 61 19.29 -4.08 8.29
N LYS A 62 18.35 -4.80 7.67
CA LYS A 62 16.92 -4.69 7.97
C LYS A 62 16.40 -5.74 8.97
N GLU A 63 17.19 -6.75 9.33
CA GLU A 63 16.78 -7.79 10.29
C GLU A 63 16.43 -7.21 11.66
N HIS A 64 17.31 -6.36 12.22
CA HIS A 64 17.03 -5.69 13.50
C HIS A 64 15.80 -4.76 13.47
N PHE A 65 15.48 -4.19 12.30
CA PHE A 65 14.27 -3.38 12.15
C PHE A 65 13.02 -4.25 12.24
N TYR A 66 13.02 -5.41 11.57
CA TYR A 66 11.91 -6.37 11.63
C TYR A 66 11.72 -6.92 13.06
N GLU A 67 12.79 -7.38 13.71
CA GLU A 67 12.74 -7.81 15.11
C GLU A 67 12.22 -6.70 16.04
N GLY A 68 12.59 -5.45 15.76
CA GLY A 68 12.09 -4.29 16.50
C GLY A 68 10.59 -4.12 16.37
N LEU A 69 10.01 -4.30 15.18
CA LEU A 69 8.56 -4.24 14.97
C LEU A 69 7.84 -5.37 15.72
N GLU A 70 8.36 -6.59 15.67
CA GLU A 70 7.78 -7.73 16.39
C GLU A 70 7.81 -7.51 17.90
N LYS A 71 8.92 -7.01 18.45
CA LYS A 71 9.04 -6.65 19.88
C LYS A 71 8.07 -5.55 20.30
N LEU A 72 7.65 -4.69 19.37
CA LEU A 72 6.62 -3.68 19.62
C LEU A 72 5.19 -4.25 19.59
N GLY A 73 5.02 -5.51 19.18
CA GLY A 73 3.72 -6.18 19.10
C GLY A 73 3.09 -6.19 17.70
N TYR A 74 3.85 -5.87 16.65
CA TYR A 74 3.37 -6.04 15.28
C TYR A 74 3.56 -7.47 14.78
N GLU A 75 2.54 -8.01 14.13
CA GLU A 75 2.63 -9.18 13.26
C GLU A 75 3.23 -8.76 11.92
N LEU A 76 4.35 -9.35 11.52
CA LEU A 76 5.00 -9.02 10.26
C LEU A 76 4.45 -9.81 9.08
N ARG A 77 4.08 -9.09 8.03
CA ARG A 77 3.80 -9.64 6.70
C ARG A 77 4.92 -9.21 5.77
N ALA A 78 5.79 -10.16 5.40
CA ALA A 78 6.95 -9.90 4.56
C ALA A 78 6.78 -10.45 3.14
N LYS A 79 7.08 -9.64 2.13
CA LYS A 79 7.09 -10.03 0.72
C LYS A 79 8.46 -9.72 0.13
N GLU A 80 8.97 -10.63 -0.66
CA GLU A 80 10.23 -10.43 -1.38
C GLU A 80 9.99 -9.50 -2.58
N LEU A 81 10.91 -8.56 -2.81
CA LEU A 81 10.83 -7.70 -3.99
C LEU A 81 11.00 -8.55 -5.25
N GLN A 82 9.96 -8.62 -6.08
CA GLN A 82 10.03 -9.33 -7.36
C GLN A 82 10.50 -8.38 -8.45
N ILE A 83 11.61 -8.74 -9.10
CA ILE A 83 12.14 -8.06 -10.28
C ILE A 83 11.85 -8.94 -11.49
N PHE A 84 10.98 -8.49 -12.38
CA PHE A 84 10.64 -9.23 -13.58
C PHE A 84 11.69 -9.03 -14.67
N TYR A 85 11.72 -9.95 -15.65
CA TYR A 85 12.68 -9.95 -16.78
C TYR A 85 12.73 -8.64 -17.58
N GLY A 86 11.71 -7.79 -17.47
CA GLY A 86 11.65 -6.45 -18.08
C GLY A 86 12.05 -5.28 -17.16
N GLY A 87 12.63 -5.54 -15.98
CA GLY A 87 13.03 -4.51 -15.02
C GLY A 87 11.89 -3.93 -14.18
N ALA A 88 10.64 -4.31 -14.44
CA ALA A 88 9.50 -3.95 -13.61
C ALA A 88 9.67 -4.54 -12.21
N LYS A 89 9.65 -3.66 -11.20
CA LYS A 89 9.69 -4.03 -9.79
C LYS A 89 8.26 -4.07 -9.28
N LYS A 90 7.78 -5.24 -8.86
CA LYS A 90 6.47 -5.38 -8.22
C LYS A 90 6.68 -5.70 -6.74
N GLY A 91 6.12 -4.87 -5.87
CA GLY A 91 6.42 -4.93 -4.45
C GLY A 91 5.58 -3.99 -3.59
N ASP A 92 4.34 -3.69 -3.96
CA ASP A 92 3.39 -3.13 -3.00
C ASP A 92 2.71 -4.25 -2.20
N TRP A 93 2.02 -3.81 -1.15
CA TRP A 93 1.22 -4.64 -0.26
C TRP A 93 -0.28 -4.35 -0.40
N ASP A 94 -0.71 -3.49 -1.32
CA ASP A 94 -2.06 -2.90 -1.33
C ASP A 94 -3.15 -3.96 -1.35
N VAL A 95 -3.03 -4.93 -2.26
CA VAL A 95 -3.96 -6.07 -2.33
C VAL A 95 -3.92 -6.91 -1.06
N GLY A 96 -2.73 -7.15 -0.50
CA GLY A 96 -2.60 -7.96 0.72
C GLY A 96 -3.19 -7.27 1.95
N ILE A 97 -2.95 -5.96 2.09
CA ILE A 97 -3.54 -5.11 3.13
C ILE A 97 -5.06 -5.14 3.00
N ALA A 98 -5.60 -4.90 1.80
CA ALA A 98 -7.04 -4.92 1.56
C ALA A 98 -7.66 -6.26 1.95
N MET A 99 -7.07 -7.37 1.52
CA MET A 99 -7.57 -8.71 1.84
C MET A 99 -7.55 -9.02 3.34
N ASP A 100 -6.51 -8.64 4.06
CA ASP A 100 -6.40 -8.88 5.50
C ASP A 100 -7.35 -7.98 6.29
N VAL A 101 -7.50 -6.71 5.90
CA VAL A 101 -8.52 -5.80 6.46
C VAL A 101 -9.92 -6.40 6.30
N MET A 102 -10.26 -6.84 5.08
CA MET A 102 -11.58 -7.42 4.80
C MET A 102 -11.85 -8.71 5.56
N ARG A 103 -10.84 -9.57 5.72
CA ARG A 103 -10.96 -10.81 6.51
C ARG A 103 -11.20 -10.54 7.99
N LEU A 104 -10.65 -9.44 8.51
CA LEU A 104 -10.73 -9.10 9.92
C LEU A 104 -11.89 -8.16 10.26
N ALA A 105 -12.46 -7.43 9.29
CA ALA A 105 -13.49 -6.41 9.50
C ALA A 105 -14.63 -6.88 10.42
N ALA A 106 -15.19 -8.08 10.22
CA ALA A 106 -16.27 -8.60 11.07
C ALA A 106 -15.90 -8.82 12.55
N LYS A 107 -14.60 -8.78 12.90
CA LYS A 107 -14.08 -8.97 14.26
C LYS A 107 -13.58 -7.66 14.89
N LEU A 108 -13.66 -6.56 14.15
CA LEU A 108 -13.13 -5.26 14.53
C LEU A 108 -14.26 -4.24 14.60
N ASP A 109 -14.15 -3.30 15.54
CA ASP A 109 -15.03 -2.14 15.60
C ASP A 109 -14.34 -0.93 14.93
N VAL A 110 -13.00 -0.92 14.93
CA VAL A 110 -12.18 0.14 14.35
C VAL A 110 -11.05 -0.46 13.51
N ILE A 111 -10.92 0.02 12.28
CA ILE A 111 -9.78 -0.23 11.40
C ILE A 111 -8.94 1.04 11.35
N VAL A 112 -7.69 0.94 11.78
CA VAL A 112 -6.69 2.01 11.66
C VAL A 112 -5.74 1.65 10.52
N LEU A 113 -5.84 2.38 9.41
CA LEU A 113 -4.92 2.29 8.29
C LEU A 113 -3.78 3.30 8.47
N VAL A 114 -2.56 2.81 8.53
CA VAL A 114 -1.36 3.67 8.57
C VAL A 114 -0.75 3.70 7.17
N SER A 115 -1.32 4.55 6.32
CA SER A 115 -0.90 4.82 4.94
C SER A 115 -1.45 6.17 4.47
N GLY A 116 -0.74 6.83 3.56
CA GLY A 116 -1.23 8.02 2.85
C GLY A 116 -1.78 7.72 1.44
N ASP A 117 -1.79 6.45 1.03
CA ASP A 117 -2.12 6.04 -0.34
C ASP A 117 -3.61 6.17 -0.67
N GLY A 118 -3.91 6.82 -1.79
CA GLY A 118 -5.28 7.03 -2.26
C GLY A 118 -5.98 5.75 -2.74
N ASP A 119 -5.23 4.72 -3.10
CA ASP A 119 -5.78 3.47 -3.63
C ASP A 119 -6.54 2.66 -2.56
N PHE A 120 -6.38 2.99 -1.28
CA PHE A 120 -7.17 2.42 -0.18
C PHE A 120 -8.52 3.10 0.04
N GLN A 121 -8.91 4.09 -0.76
CA GLN A 121 -10.20 4.77 -0.59
C GLN A 121 -11.37 3.77 -0.56
N ASP A 122 -11.46 2.91 -1.58
CA ASP A 122 -12.57 1.95 -1.71
C ASP A 122 -12.55 0.90 -0.59
N LEU A 123 -11.36 0.55 -0.09
CA LEU A 123 -11.20 -0.30 1.09
C LEU A 123 -11.84 0.35 2.33
N LEU A 124 -11.58 1.65 2.56
CA LEU A 124 -12.20 2.35 3.68
C LEU A 124 -13.71 2.43 3.51
N GLU A 125 -14.21 2.81 2.33
CA GLU A 125 -15.66 2.86 2.06
C GLU A 125 -16.34 1.51 2.34
N HIS A 126 -15.73 0.42 1.88
CA HIS A 126 -16.28 -0.91 2.08
C HIS A 126 -16.20 -1.35 3.56
N ALA A 127 -15.11 -1.06 4.27
CA ALA A 127 -15.01 -1.30 5.70
C ALA A 127 -16.09 -0.55 6.50
N LYS A 128 -16.42 0.68 6.11
CA LYS A 128 -17.53 1.45 6.71
C LYS A 128 -18.88 0.77 6.47
N ALA A 129 -19.11 0.26 5.26
CA ALA A 129 -20.34 -0.47 4.94
C ALA A 129 -20.50 -1.76 5.76
N LEU A 130 -19.39 -2.36 6.21
CA LEU A 130 -19.38 -3.49 7.15
C LEU A 130 -19.55 -3.08 8.63
N GLY A 131 -19.77 -1.79 8.91
CA GLY A 131 -19.96 -1.27 10.27
C GLY A 131 -18.67 -0.94 11.01
N CYS A 132 -17.51 -1.04 10.37
CA CYS A 132 -16.26 -0.61 11.00
C CYS A 132 -16.13 0.91 10.95
N ARG A 133 -15.64 1.50 12.05
CA ARG A 133 -15.07 2.85 11.99
C ARG A 133 -13.71 2.80 11.32
N THR A 134 -13.44 3.76 10.46
CA THR A 134 -12.18 3.85 9.70
C THR A 134 -11.38 5.06 10.15
N GLU A 135 -10.13 4.82 10.56
CA GLU A 135 -9.20 5.86 10.98
C GLU A 135 -7.93 5.76 10.12
N VAL A 136 -7.35 6.91 9.78
CA VAL A 136 -6.11 6.98 9.02
C VAL A 136 -5.03 7.68 9.84
N ILE A 137 -3.83 7.12 9.85
CA ILE A 137 -2.63 7.79 10.39
C ILE A 137 -1.64 7.96 9.24
N ALA A 138 -1.32 9.21 8.91
CA ALA A 138 -0.42 9.54 7.81
C ALA A 138 0.25 10.90 8.02
N PHE A 139 1.27 11.21 7.21
CA PHE A 139 1.72 12.59 7.05
C PHE A 139 0.74 13.32 6.13
N GLY A 140 0.08 14.35 6.65
CA GLY A 140 -0.92 15.14 5.91
C GLY A 140 -0.43 15.65 4.55
N LYS A 141 0.83 16.04 4.43
CA LYS A 141 1.48 16.53 3.21
C LYS A 141 1.57 15.49 2.09
N SER A 142 1.66 14.20 2.43
CA SER A 142 1.73 13.10 1.44
C SER A 142 0.49 12.22 1.42
N CYS A 143 -0.56 12.58 2.18
CA CYS A 143 -1.79 11.80 2.27
C CYS A 143 -2.82 12.30 1.25
N SER A 144 -3.31 11.38 0.41
CA SER A 144 -4.31 11.65 -0.62
C SER A 144 -5.58 12.30 -0.05
N SER A 145 -6.09 13.35 -0.70
CA SER A 145 -7.35 13.99 -0.31
C SER A 145 -8.52 13.01 -0.32
N ARG A 146 -8.55 12.10 -1.29
CA ARG A 146 -9.58 11.05 -1.41
C ARG A 146 -9.60 10.12 -0.21
N LEU A 147 -8.41 9.74 0.28
CA LEU A 147 -8.30 8.90 1.48
C LEU A 147 -8.75 9.66 2.73
N LYS A 148 -8.39 10.95 2.83
CA LYS A 148 -8.82 11.82 3.93
C LYS A 148 -10.35 11.94 3.98
N GLU A 149 -10.99 12.13 2.84
CA GLU A 149 -12.44 12.24 2.72
C GLU A 149 -13.15 10.93 3.09
N ALA A 150 -12.58 9.78 2.74
CA ALA A 150 -13.15 8.48 3.06
C ALA A 150 -13.01 8.07 4.54
N ALA A 151 -12.00 8.57 5.25
CA ALA A 151 -11.76 8.24 6.64
C ALA A 151 -12.73 8.97 7.59
N HIS A 152 -13.19 8.30 8.65
CA HIS A 152 -13.95 8.97 9.70
C HIS A 152 -13.04 9.89 10.56
N MET A 153 -11.79 9.49 10.77
CA MET A 153 -10.82 10.23 11.56
C MET A 153 -9.44 10.17 10.91
N ILE A 154 -8.70 11.27 11.00
CA ILE A 154 -7.32 11.34 10.53
C ILE A 154 -6.43 11.85 11.65
N VAL A 155 -5.39 11.09 11.94
CA VAL A 155 -4.25 11.55 12.73
C VAL A 155 -3.18 12.05 11.77
N ASP A 156 -3.04 13.36 11.69
CA ASP A 156 -2.01 14.00 10.88
C ASP A 156 -0.70 14.09 11.66
N MET A 157 0.26 13.26 11.26
CA MET A 157 1.58 13.21 11.89
C MET A 157 2.41 14.48 11.67
N ASP A 158 2.08 15.32 10.68
CA ASP A 158 2.76 16.60 10.43
C ASP A 158 2.52 17.62 11.55
N LYS A 159 1.47 17.43 12.36
CA LYS A 159 1.17 18.32 13.50
C LYS A 159 2.10 18.08 14.69
N GLU A 160 2.62 16.87 14.84
CA GLU A 160 3.51 16.48 15.93
C GLU A 160 4.69 15.62 15.42
N PRO A 161 5.53 16.11 14.47
CA PRO A 161 6.51 15.28 13.78
C PRO A 161 7.54 14.65 14.72
N ASN A 162 7.87 15.31 15.84
CA ASN A 162 8.79 14.79 16.84
C ASN A 162 8.26 13.60 17.65
N LYS A 163 6.93 13.42 17.68
CA LYS A 163 6.30 12.24 18.27
C LYS A 163 6.43 11.03 17.33
N PHE A 164 6.27 11.24 16.03
CA PHE A 164 6.20 10.14 15.05
C PHE A 164 7.52 9.84 14.33
N LEU A 165 8.55 10.66 14.51
CA LEU A 165 9.86 10.49 13.89
C LEU A 165 10.97 10.34 14.96
N LEU A 166 11.95 9.50 14.67
CA LEU A 166 13.15 9.30 15.47
C LEU A 166 14.20 10.39 15.20
N GLY A 167 15.07 10.65 16.18
CA GLY A 167 16.07 11.72 16.13
C GLY A 167 15.49 13.10 16.45
N LYS A 168 16.32 14.15 16.51
CA LYS A 168 15.86 15.55 16.58
C LYS A 168 15.77 16.12 15.15
N MET A 169 14.89 17.09 14.91
CA MET A 169 14.96 17.92 13.70
C MET A 169 16.38 18.49 13.58
N PRO A 170 17.00 18.52 12.39
CA PRO A 170 18.17 19.35 12.18
C PRO A 170 17.78 20.77 12.64
N THR A 171 18.47 21.29 13.65
CA THR A 171 18.33 22.70 14.00
C THR A 171 18.67 23.51 12.76
N PRO A 172 17.85 24.50 12.35
CA PRO A 172 18.31 25.44 11.34
C PRO A 172 19.58 26.08 11.89
N SER A 173 20.72 25.76 11.30
CA SER A 173 21.98 26.40 11.64
C SER A 173 21.80 27.88 11.35
N SER A 174 21.90 28.73 12.38
CA SER A 174 22.08 30.17 12.18
C SER A 174 23.23 30.38 11.19
N PRO A 175 23.16 31.38 10.29
CA PRO A 175 24.21 31.62 9.32
C PRO A 175 25.45 32.14 10.06
N SER A 176 26.31 31.24 10.53
CA SER A 176 27.65 31.60 10.98
C SER A 176 28.48 31.87 9.72
N GLY A 177 28.77 33.15 9.49
CA GLY A 177 29.63 33.60 8.41
C GLY A 177 30.95 32.84 8.41
N GLY A 178 31.13 32.00 7.40
CA GLY A 178 32.36 31.28 7.11
C GLY A 178 32.49 31.17 5.60
N GLN A 179 33.60 31.67 5.07
CA GLN A 179 33.89 31.76 3.63
C GLN A 179 33.71 30.41 2.91
N PRO A 180 33.34 30.43 1.61
CA PRO A 180 33.09 29.20 0.86
C PRO A 180 34.39 28.43 0.67
N ARG A 181 34.42 27.18 1.14
CA ARG A 181 35.39 26.19 0.66
C ARG A 181 34.79 25.49 -0.54
N GLU A 182 35.38 25.69 -1.71
CA GLU A 182 35.16 24.86 -2.89
C GLU A 182 35.37 23.39 -2.52
N LYS A 183 34.37 22.56 -2.79
CA LYS A 183 34.54 21.11 -2.90
C LYS A 183 33.98 20.63 -4.22
N ALA A 184 34.78 19.76 -4.81
CA ALA A 184 34.71 19.25 -6.15
C ALA A 184 33.35 18.64 -6.52
N THR A 185 33.04 18.84 -7.79
CA THR A 185 31.97 18.26 -8.58
C THR A 185 31.99 16.73 -8.53
N ASP A 186 30.85 16.12 -8.22
CA ASP A 186 30.48 14.83 -8.79
C ASP A 186 29.05 14.95 -9.36
N GLU A 187 29.02 15.34 -10.62
CA GLU A 187 27.92 15.13 -11.57
C GLU A 187 27.73 13.60 -11.75
N LYS A 188 26.57 12.96 -11.92
CA LYS A 188 25.24 13.29 -12.43
C LYS A 188 24.31 12.13 -12.02
N LEU A 189 23.13 12.42 -11.48
CA LEU A 189 21.96 11.54 -11.62
C LEU A 189 20.90 12.36 -12.35
N VAL A 190 20.73 12.03 -13.63
CA VAL A 190 19.82 12.69 -14.57
C VAL A 190 18.37 12.35 -14.19
N PRO A 191 17.43 13.31 -14.15
CA PRO A 191 16.02 13.00 -14.05
C PRO A 191 15.55 12.37 -15.37
N ILE A 192 14.99 11.16 -15.32
CA ILE A 192 14.33 10.57 -16.49
C ILE A 192 12.94 11.22 -16.59
N GLU A 193 12.78 12.16 -17.52
CA GLU A 193 11.48 12.61 -17.99
C GLU A 193 10.76 11.45 -18.70
N LEU A 194 9.63 11.01 -18.16
CA LEU A 194 8.71 10.13 -18.87
C LEU A 194 7.87 10.98 -19.83
N LYS A 195 8.35 11.17 -21.07
CA LYS A 195 7.47 11.52 -22.19
C LYS A 195 6.70 10.28 -22.62
N GLY A 196 5.42 10.23 -22.26
CA GLY A 196 4.46 9.32 -22.88
C GLY A 196 4.02 9.89 -24.23
N GLU A 197 4.54 9.34 -25.33
CA GLU A 197 3.88 9.44 -26.63
C GLU A 197 2.90 8.27 -26.77
N ALA A 198 1.63 8.59 -27.00
CA ALA A 198 0.58 7.63 -27.31
C ALA A 198 0.80 7.02 -28.71
N PRO A 199 0.49 5.73 -28.94
CA PRO A 199 0.56 5.16 -30.27
C PRO A 199 -0.59 5.70 -31.13
N LYS A 200 -0.25 6.15 -32.35
CA LYS A 200 -1.20 6.63 -33.36
C LYS A 200 -2.06 5.47 -33.87
N GLU A 201 -3.36 5.68 -33.85
CA GLU A 201 -4.36 4.83 -34.50
C GLU A 201 -4.26 4.89 -36.03
N GLY A 202 -4.43 3.71 -36.66
CA GLY A 202 -5.37 3.52 -37.76
C GLY A 202 -5.06 4.14 -39.13
N ALA A 203 -4.48 3.33 -40.03
CA ALA A 203 -4.77 3.46 -41.47
C ALA A 203 -4.94 2.06 -42.09
N SER A 204 -6.10 1.85 -42.71
CA SER A 204 -6.58 0.63 -43.36
C SER A 204 -5.70 0.17 -44.56
N PRO A 205 -5.72 -1.13 -44.92
CA PRO A 205 -4.83 -1.70 -45.93
C PRO A 205 -5.36 -1.54 -47.37
N ARG A 206 -4.45 -1.29 -48.31
CA ARG A 206 -4.67 -1.45 -49.76
C ARG A 206 -4.37 -2.89 -50.21
N GLN A 207 -5.14 -3.36 -51.17
CA GLN A 207 -5.16 -4.74 -51.70
C GLN A 207 -4.08 -5.03 -52.75
N GLY A 208 -3.53 -6.25 -52.68
CA GLY A 208 -3.15 -7.14 -53.81
C GLY A 208 -1.67 -7.20 -54.26
N PRO A 209 -1.21 -8.28 -54.95
CA PRO A 209 -1.87 -9.54 -55.29
C PRO A 209 -1.15 -10.83 -54.81
N ARG A 210 -1.91 -11.94 -54.94
CA ARG A 210 -1.63 -13.36 -54.64
C ARG A 210 -0.23 -13.87 -55.03
N GLN A 211 0.33 -14.70 -54.16
CA GLN A 211 1.17 -15.86 -54.56
C GLN A 211 0.69 -17.12 -53.85
N GLU A 212 0.39 -18.14 -54.65
CA GLU A 212 0.11 -19.51 -54.23
C GLU A 212 1.35 -20.14 -53.59
N ARG A 213 1.21 -20.70 -52.38
CA ARG A 213 2.05 -21.81 -51.94
C ARG A 213 1.22 -22.87 -51.24
N ARG A 214 1.28 -24.05 -51.86
CA ARG A 214 0.69 -25.32 -51.43
C ARG A 214 1.23 -25.77 -50.08
N GLY A 215 0.33 -26.31 -49.25
CA GLY A 215 0.59 -27.53 -48.48
C GLY A 215 1.07 -27.38 -47.04
N ARG A 216 0.16 -27.61 -46.08
CA ARG A 216 0.19 -28.74 -45.11
C ARG A 216 -1.00 -28.59 -44.15
N ARG A 217 -1.83 -29.64 -44.06
CA ARG A 217 -2.92 -29.74 -43.08
C ARG A 217 -2.33 -29.90 -41.66
N PRO A 218 -2.77 -29.15 -40.65
CA PRO A 218 -2.49 -29.51 -39.26
C PRO A 218 -3.46 -30.62 -38.81
N GLN A 219 -2.91 -31.68 -38.21
CA GLN A 219 -3.67 -32.73 -37.54
C GLN A 219 -4.47 -32.14 -36.37
N ARG A 220 -5.76 -32.48 -36.27
CA ARG A 220 -6.59 -32.15 -35.10
C ARG A 220 -6.14 -33.00 -33.91
N GLN A 221 -5.78 -32.35 -32.80
CA GLN A 221 -5.69 -33.03 -31.51
C GLN A 221 -7.11 -33.28 -30.98
N PRO A 222 -7.40 -34.43 -30.34
CA PRO A 222 -8.70 -34.67 -29.74
C PRO A 222 -8.87 -33.82 -28.47
N HIS A 223 -10.05 -33.21 -28.31
CA HIS A 223 -10.45 -32.54 -27.06
C HIS A 223 -10.72 -33.57 -25.95
N PRO A 224 -10.44 -33.25 -24.67
CA PRO A 224 -10.83 -34.10 -23.54
C PRO A 224 -12.36 -34.14 -23.38
N PRO A 225 -12.92 -35.22 -22.79
CA PRO A 225 -14.37 -35.33 -22.58
C PRO A 225 -14.88 -34.25 -21.63
N SER A 226 -16.04 -33.69 -21.95
CA SER A 226 -16.76 -32.69 -21.15
C SER A 226 -17.24 -33.28 -19.82
N GLU A 227 -16.96 -32.59 -18.71
CA GLU A 227 -17.51 -32.91 -17.39
C GLU A 227 -19.05 -32.86 -17.38
N PRO A 228 -19.71 -33.73 -16.59
CA PRO A 228 -21.17 -33.71 -16.48
C PRO A 228 -21.64 -32.43 -15.77
N ARG A 229 -22.69 -31.80 -16.32
CA ARG A 229 -23.35 -30.63 -15.74
C ARG A 229 -23.96 -30.97 -14.36
N PRO A 230 -23.85 -30.10 -13.35
CA PRO A 230 -24.54 -30.30 -12.08
C PRO A 230 -26.07 -30.21 -12.27
N PRO A 231 -26.87 -30.91 -11.45
CA PRO A 231 -28.33 -30.89 -11.54
C PRO A 231 -28.87 -29.48 -11.27
N GLN A 232 -29.82 -29.05 -12.09
CA GLN A 232 -30.57 -27.81 -11.88
C GLN A 232 -31.55 -28.02 -10.72
N LEU A 233 -31.49 -27.15 -9.69
CA LEU A 233 -32.54 -27.09 -8.68
C LEU A 233 -33.83 -26.59 -9.34
N THR A 234 -34.91 -27.35 -9.19
CA THR A 234 -36.27 -26.94 -9.54
C THR A 234 -36.88 -26.15 -8.38
N ASP A 235 -37.64 -25.10 -8.71
CA ASP A 235 -38.30 -24.16 -7.79
C ASP A 235 -39.48 -24.79 -7.01
N ASP A 236 -39.21 -25.75 -6.12
CA ASP A 236 -40.24 -26.39 -5.27
C ASP A 236 -39.91 -26.29 -3.76
N PHE A 237 -39.10 -25.30 -3.36
CA PHE A 237 -38.66 -25.17 -1.95
C PHE A 237 -39.15 -23.91 -1.21
N PHE A 238 -40.16 -23.22 -1.73
CA PHE A 238 -40.85 -22.13 -1.04
C PHE A 238 -42.36 -22.34 -1.04
N GLU A 239 -42.85 -23.31 -0.27
CA GLU A 239 -44.18 -23.30 0.33
C GLU A 239 -44.31 -24.47 1.33
N ARG A 240 -43.90 -24.22 2.58
CA ARG A 240 -44.43 -24.82 3.82
C ARG A 240 -43.80 -24.17 5.04
#